data_AF-A0A2X5NFF0-F1
#
_entry.id   AF-A0A2X5NFF0-F1
#
_cell.length_a   1.000
_cell.length_b   1.000
_cell.length_c   1.000
_cell.angle_alpha   90.00
_cell.angle_beta   90.00
_cell.angle_gamma   90.00
#
_symmetry.space_group_name_H-M   'P 1'
#
loop_
_entity.id
_entity.type
_entity.pdbx_description
1 polymer ?
#
loop_
_entity_poly.entity_id
_entity_poly.type
_entity_poly.pdbx_seq_one_letter_code
_entity_poly.pdbx_strand_id
1 'polypeptide(L)'
;MYPYNEFELVSPDGQTLTLTPKGRFATNDPLTLIGWLKAGSGIAYVPLMWILDEINRGEIEILYPQYHAKPRPVYALYTERNKLPLKVQVCIDYLTEYFSEMAKKYQENRARN
;
A
#
# COMPACT_ATOMS: atom_id res chain seq x y z
N MET A 1 -17.37 12.83 -8.21
CA MET A 1 -17.02 11.40 -8.11
C MET A 1 -16.43 11.20 -6.73
N TYR A 2 -17.11 10.47 -5.84
CA TYR A 2 -16.52 10.16 -4.53
C TYR A 2 -15.32 9.23 -4.76
N PRO A 3 -14.16 9.48 -4.13
CA PRO A 3 -13.09 8.49 -4.15
C PRO A 3 -13.65 7.18 -3.59
N TYR A 4 -13.25 6.06 -4.20
CA TYR A 4 -13.61 4.73 -3.74
C TYR A 4 -13.08 4.57 -2.31
N ASN A 5 -13.93 4.76 -1.31
CA ASN A 5 -13.56 4.83 0.11
C ASN A 5 -13.90 3.53 0.85
N GLU A 6 -14.26 2.49 0.12
CA GLU A 6 -14.49 1.16 0.66
C GLU A 6 -13.20 0.34 0.60
N PHE A 7 -12.86 -0.30 1.72
CA PHE A 7 -11.77 -1.27 1.77
C PHE A 7 -12.09 -2.41 2.74
N GLU A 8 -11.41 -3.53 2.52
CA GLU A 8 -11.54 -4.73 3.34
C GLU A 8 -10.29 -4.94 4.19
N LEU A 9 -10.52 -5.31 5.45
CA LEU A 9 -9.49 -5.83 6.35
C LEU A 9 -9.89 -7.24 6.78
N VAL A 10 -8.92 -8.13 6.88
CA VAL A 10 -9.09 -9.47 7.44
C VAL A 10 -8.59 -9.46 8.87
N SER A 11 -9.45 -9.87 9.80
CA SER A 11 -9.15 -9.98 11.23
C SER A 11 -8.29 -11.21 11.55
N PRO A 12 -7.73 -11.32 12.77
CA PRO A 12 -6.89 -12.45 13.17
C PRO A 12 -7.58 -13.81 13.13
N ASP A 13 -8.91 -13.84 13.29
CA ASP A 13 -9.75 -15.03 13.20
C ASP A 13 -10.24 -15.32 11.77
N GLY A 14 -9.75 -14.56 10.78
CA GLY A 14 -10.03 -14.78 9.36
C GLY A 14 -11.31 -14.15 8.84
N GLN A 15 -12.05 -13.39 9.66
CA GLN A 15 -13.24 -12.69 9.20
C GLN A 15 -12.86 -11.48 8.34
N THR A 16 -13.64 -11.20 7.30
CA THR A 16 -13.45 -10.00 6.46
C THR A 16 -14.36 -8.89 6.94
N LEU A 17 -13.80 -7.72 7.22
CA LEU A 17 -14.50 -6.50 7.60
C LEU A 17 -14.44 -5.51 6.44
N THR A 18 -15.60 -5.13 5.93
CA THR A 18 -15.73 -4.05 4.94
C THR A 18 -15.94 -2.72 5.66
N LEU A 19 -15.08 -1.75 5.38
CA LEU A 19 -15.09 -0.44 6.02
C LEU A 19 -15.33 0.64 4.97
N THR A 20 -16.21 1.59 5.30
CA THR A 20 -16.51 2.77 4.48
C THR A 20 -16.35 4.03 5.32
N PRO A 21 -15.11 4.50 5.58
CA PRO A 21 -14.91 5.62 6.50
C PRO A 21 -15.54 6.91 5.98
N LYS A 22 -16.12 7.67 6.91
CA LYS A 22 -16.60 9.04 6.70
C LYS A 22 -15.69 9.99 7.47
N GLY A 23 -14.69 10.52 6.77
CA GLY A 23 -13.76 11.50 7.31
C GLY A 23 -14.25 12.93 7.11
N ARG A 24 -13.67 13.87 7.89
CA ARG A 24 -13.84 15.33 7.70
C ARG A 24 -13.17 15.81 6.42
N PHE A 25 -12.14 15.08 5.98
CA PHE A 25 -11.37 15.34 4.78
C PHE A 25 -11.42 14.10 3.88
N ALA A 26 -11.44 14.32 2.57
CA ALA A 26 -11.36 13.28 1.56
C ALA A 26 -10.53 13.77 0.38
N THR A 27 -9.67 12.91 -0.14
CA THR A 27 -8.83 13.20 -1.30
C THR A 27 -8.63 11.92 -2.11
N ASN A 28 -8.42 12.07 -3.41
CA ASN A 28 -7.94 11.01 -4.29
C ASN A 28 -6.42 11.13 -4.58
N ASP A 29 -5.77 12.16 -4.05
CA ASP A 29 -4.32 12.33 -4.12
C ASP A 29 -3.64 11.72 -2.88
N PRO A 30 -2.81 10.69 -3.06
CA PRO A 30 -2.22 10.00 -1.93
C PRO A 30 -1.16 10.81 -1.17
N LEU A 31 -0.47 11.74 -1.83
CA LEU A 31 0.51 12.60 -1.16
C LEU A 31 -0.16 13.58 -0.19
N THR A 32 -1.32 14.12 -0.57
CA THR A 32 -2.18 14.93 0.29
C THR A 32 -2.62 14.14 1.52
N LEU A 33 -3.05 12.88 1.34
CA LEU A 33 -3.47 12.02 2.44
C LEU A 33 -2.32 11.76 3.44
N ILE A 34 -1.11 11.48 2.95
CA ILE A 34 0.08 11.31 3.78
C ILE A 34 0.45 12.61 4.49
N GLY A 35 0.35 13.76 3.80
CA GLY A 35 0.59 15.07 4.40
C GLY A 35 -0.33 15.34 5.59
N TRP A 36 -1.62 15.03 5.45
CA TRP A 36 -2.59 15.14 6.55
C TRP A 36 -2.29 14.19 7.70
N LEU A 37 -1.89 12.95 7.40
CA LEU A 37 -1.49 11.97 8.41
C LEU A 37 -0.28 12.49 9.22
N LYS A 38 0.76 12.98 8.54
CA LYS A 38 1.95 13.59 9.16
C LYS A 38 1.64 14.83 9.98
N ALA A 39 0.62 15.59 9.59
CA ALA A 39 0.15 16.76 10.34
C ALA A 39 -0.74 16.41 11.54
N GLY A 40 -0.95 15.13 11.85
CA GLY A 40 -1.79 14.70 12.96
C GLY A 40 -3.29 14.93 12.72
N SER A 41 -3.72 15.02 11.46
CA SER A 41 -5.12 15.34 11.10
C SER A 41 -6.09 14.15 11.23
N GLY A 42 -5.61 12.98 11.68
CA GLY A 42 -6.42 11.80 11.94
C GLY A 42 -5.71 10.49 11.59
N ILE A 43 -6.52 9.49 11.23
CA ILE A 43 -6.07 8.15 10.84
C ILE A 43 -6.29 7.95 9.34
N ALA A 44 -5.45 7.14 8.70
CA ALA A 44 -5.57 6.84 7.28
C ALA A 44 -5.28 5.36 6.98
N TYR A 45 -5.96 4.83 5.97
CA TYR A 45 -5.65 3.53 5.39
C TYR A 45 -4.79 3.75 4.14
N VAL A 46 -3.50 3.46 4.25
CA VAL A 46 -2.51 3.67 3.18
C VAL A 46 -1.59 2.45 3.04
N PRO A 47 -1.03 2.20 1.84
CA PRO A 47 0.04 1.23 1.68
C PRO A 47 1.22 1.53 2.61
N LEU A 48 1.69 0.52 3.35
CA LEU A 48 2.82 0.64 4.29
C LEU A 48 4.07 1.25 3.62
N MET A 49 4.28 0.92 2.35
CA MET A 49 5.39 1.42 1.52
C MET A 49 5.50 2.95 1.44
N TRP A 50 4.42 3.68 1.67
CA TRP A 50 4.42 5.13 1.56
C TRP A 50 4.79 5.87 2.84
N ILE A 51 4.77 5.17 3.98
CA ILE A 51 4.94 5.76 5.31
C ILE A 51 5.94 5.00 6.18
N LEU A 52 6.74 4.11 5.58
CA LEU A 52 7.64 3.23 6.33
C LEU A 52 8.71 4.04 7.09
N ASP A 53 9.23 5.11 6.49
CA ASP A 53 10.26 5.93 7.13
C ASP A 53 9.69 6.69 8.33
N GLU A 54 8.47 7.19 8.23
CA GLU A 54 7.74 7.84 9.33
C GLU A 54 7.46 6.89 10.48
N ILE A 55 7.06 5.65 10.18
CA ILE A 55 6.87 4.59 11.19
C ILE A 55 8.20 4.30 11.88
N ASN A 56 9.29 4.15 11.12
CA ASN A 56 10.62 3.90 11.68
C ASN A 56 11.12 5.06 12.55
N ARG A 57 10.71 6.30 12.27
CA ARG A 57 11.00 7.48 13.09
C ARG A 57 10.06 7.62 14.30
N GLY A 58 9.01 6.81 14.40
CA GLY A 58 8.00 6.91 15.45
C GLY A 58 7.02 8.09 15.28
N GLU A 59 6.95 8.68 14.09
CA GLU A 59 6.03 9.78 13.77
C GLU A 59 4.62 9.27 13.46
N ILE A 60 4.52 8.02 13.01
CA ILE A 60 3.25 7.35 12.67
C ILE A 60 3.22 5.98 13.34
N GLU A 61 2.07 5.64 13.93
CA GLU A 61 1.83 4.37 14.61
C GLU A 61 0.80 3.53 13.85
N ILE A 62 1.00 2.20 13.84
CA ILE A 62 0.04 1.23 13.30
C ILE A 62 -0.98 0.89 14.39
N LEU A 63 -2.26 1.22 14.18
CA LEU A 63 -3.31 1.04 15.19
C LEU A 63 -3.80 -0.41 15.34
N TYR A 64 -3.81 -1.18 14.25
CA TYR A 64 -4.39 -2.53 14.20
C TYR A 64 -3.44 -3.51 13.49
N PRO A 65 -2.25 -3.80 14.05
CA PRO A 65 -1.20 -4.57 13.36
C PRO A 65 -1.62 -6.00 12.99
N GLN A 66 -2.54 -6.59 13.75
CA GLN A 66 -3.06 -7.93 13.53
C GLN A 66 -4.15 -8.02 12.44
N TYR A 67 -4.67 -6.88 11.97
CA TYR A 67 -5.58 -6.81 10.84
C TYR A 67 -4.79 -6.60 9.55
N HIS A 68 -5.16 -7.32 8.49
CA HIS A 68 -4.43 -7.22 7.22
C HIS A 68 -5.35 -6.96 6.04
N ALA A 69 -4.89 -6.09 5.14
CA ALA A 69 -5.48 -5.96 3.82
C ALA A 69 -5.19 -7.20 2.97
N LYS A 70 -6.11 -7.55 2.08
CA LYS A 70 -5.83 -8.51 1.01
C LYS A 70 -4.63 -7.99 0.18
N PRO A 71 -3.63 -8.84 -0.12
CA PRO A 71 -2.51 -8.45 -0.97
C PRO A 71 -3.00 -7.91 -2.32
N ARG A 72 -2.45 -6.78 -2.76
CA ARG A 72 -2.75 -6.20 -4.07
C ARG A 72 -1.58 -6.50 -5.01
N PRO A 73 -1.76 -7.36 -6.01
CA PRO A 73 -0.72 -7.68 -6.97
C PRO A 73 -0.36 -6.47 -7.85
N VAL A 74 0.91 -6.37 -8.22
CA VAL A 74 1.42 -5.41 -9.20
C VAL A 74 1.55 -6.12 -10.54
N TYR A 75 1.01 -5.52 -11.61
CA TYR A 75 1.04 -6.10 -12.95
C TYR A 75 1.78 -5.20 -13.93
N ALA A 76 2.65 -5.81 -14.75
CA ALA A 76 3.16 -5.18 -15.95
C ALA A 76 2.18 -5.45 -17.11
N LEU A 77 1.51 -4.40 -17.59
CA LEU A 77 0.57 -4.51 -18.72
C LEU A 77 1.23 -4.00 -20.00
N TYR A 78 1.19 -4.84 -21.03
CA TYR A 78 1.70 -4.53 -22.37
C TYR A 78 0.89 -5.29 -23.42
N THR A 79 0.82 -4.75 -24.63
CA THR A 79 0.13 -5.38 -25.76
C THR A 79 0.92 -6.61 -26.25
N GLU A 80 0.23 -7.74 -26.45
CA GLU A 80 0.74 -9.06 -26.87
C GLU A 80 1.49 -9.05 -28.23
N ARG A 81 2.31 -10.02 -28.68
CA ARG A 81 3.43 -10.85 -28.12
C ARG A 81 4.66 -10.76 -29.04
N ASN A 82 4.60 -10.03 -30.15
CA ASN A 82 5.63 -10.08 -31.18
C ASN A 82 6.70 -9.01 -30.90
N LYS A 83 7.65 -9.40 -30.05
CA LYS A 83 8.92 -8.72 -29.77
C LYS A 83 8.76 -7.42 -28.98
N LEU A 84 8.52 -7.53 -27.67
CA LEU A 84 8.85 -6.44 -26.74
C LEU A 84 10.31 -6.01 -27.01
N PRO A 85 10.59 -4.72 -27.26
CA PRO A 85 11.95 -4.26 -27.43
C PRO A 85 12.80 -4.66 -26.22
N LEU A 86 14.08 -4.99 -26.44
CA LEU A 86 14.98 -5.47 -25.36
C LEU A 86 15.00 -4.51 -24.15
N LYS A 87 14.98 -3.19 -24.40
CA LYS A 87 14.90 -2.17 -23.33
C LYS A 87 13.67 -2.30 -22.43
N VAL A 88 12.54 -2.77 -22.97
CA VAL A 88 11.30 -2.97 -22.20
C VAL A 88 11.39 -4.25 -21.40
N GLN A 89 11.96 -5.32 -21.96
CA GLN A 89 12.20 -6.57 -21.24
C GLN A 89 13.11 -6.33 -20.03
N VAL A 90 14.26 -5.69 -20.25
CA VAL A 90 15.21 -5.35 -19.18
C VAL A 90 14.56 -4.46 -18.10
N CYS A 91 13.71 -3.51 -18.50
CA CYS A 91 12.97 -2.67 -17.56
C CYS A 91 11.98 -3.50 -16.73
N ILE A 92 11.22 -4.41 -17.36
CA ILE A 92 10.29 -5.31 -16.66
C ILE A 92 11.06 -6.20 -15.70
N ASP A 93 12.17 -6.81 -16.13
CA ASP A 93 13.00 -7.68 -15.29
C ASP A 93 13.49 -6.94 -14.04
N TYR A 94 14.02 -5.72 -14.24
CA TYR A 94 14.46 -4.86 -13.13
C TYR A 94 13.31 -4.50 -12.18
N LEU A 95 12.15 -4.13 -12.71
CA LEU A 95 10.98 -3.80 -11.87
C LEU A 95 10.47 -5.04 -11.13
N THR A 96 10.47 -6.21 -11.75
CA THR A 96 10.09 -7.48 -11.13
C THR A 96 11.01 -7.81 -9.96
N GLU A 97 12.32 -7.67 -10.14
CA GLU A 97 13.30 -7.87 -9.07
C GLU A 97 13.09 -6.86 -7.93
N TYR A 98 13.00 -5.57 -8.26
CA TYR A 98 12.74 -4.50 -7.30
C TYR A 98 11.48 -4.76 -6.47
N PHE A 99 10.34 -5.06 -7.11
CA PHE A 99 9.10 -5.32 -6.39
C PHE A 99 9.16 -6.60 -5.54
N SER A 100 9.95 -7.61 -5.97
CA SER A 100 10.18 -8.83 -5.20
C SER A 100 11.00 -8.56 -3.93
N GLU A 101 12.04 -7.74 -4.02
CA GLU A 101 12.83 -7.31 -2.86
C GLU A 101 11.99 -6.47 -1.89
N MET A 102 11.21 -5.54 -2.43
CA MET A 102 10.29 -4.73 -1.63
C MET A 102 9.27 -5.60 -0.89
N ALA A 103 8.69 -6.61 -1.54
CA ALA A 103 7.77 -7.54 -0.90
C ALA A 103 8.41 -8.25 0.32
N LYS A 104 9.67 -8.67 0.22
CA LYS A 104 10.41 -9.28 1.35
C LYS A 104 10.62 -8.28 2.49
N LYS A 105 11.12 -7.07 2.18
CA LYS A 105 11.34 -6.01 3.17
C LYS A 105 10.06 -5.67 3.95
N TYR A 106 8.90 -5.70 3.30
CA TYR A 106 7.62 -5.47 3.98
C TYR A 106 7.16 -6.65 4.83
N GLN A 107 7.44 -7.89 4.43
CA GLN A 107 7.18 -9.05 5.28
C GLN A 107 8.04 -9.01 6.56
N GLU A 108 9.29 -8.56 6.45
CA GLU A 108 10.21 -8.42 7.59
C GLU A 108 9.77 -7.32 8.57
N ASN A 109 9.39 -6.15 8.07
CA ASN A 109 8.86 -5.07 8.93
C ASN A 109 7.55 -5.45 9.64
N ARG A 110 6.79 -6.39 9.08
CA ARG A 110 5.60 -6.96 9.73
C ARG A 110 5.94 -7.96 10.82
N ALA A 111 7.06 -8.66 10.74
CA ALA A 111 7.46 -9.60 11.79
C ALA A 111 8.00 -8.89 13.04
N ARG A 112 8.34 -7.59 12.92
CA ARG A 112 8.99 -6.80 13.97
C ARG A 112 8.01 -5.93 14.79
N ASN A 113 6.83 -5.63 14.24
CA ASN A 113 5.79 -4.80 14.85
C ASN A 113 4.53 -5.62 15.13
#